data_AF-A0A9E2YQX5-F1
#
_entry.id   AF-A0A9E2YQX5-F1
#
_cell.length_a   1.000
_cell.length_b   1.000
_cell.length_c   1.000
_cell.angle_alpha   90.00
_cell.angle_beta   90.00
_cell.angle_gamma   90.00
#
_symmetry.space_group_name_H-M   'P 1'
#
loop_
_entity.id
_entity.type
_entity.pdbx_description
1 polymer ?
#
loop_
_entity_poly.entity_id
_entity_poly.type
_entity_poly.pdbx_seq_one_letter_code
_entity_poly.pdbx_strand_id
1 'polypeptide(L)'
;MSAIFPLKDIRAGQKGIGKTVFSGDKIEDFQVEVLGILKNIGPDQSVIIARLSGGQLEKTGVIQGMSGSPVYIDGKLVGAVALAFSFAKDPIAGIRPIEDMLPLGARQQIAARGAAVPRPAKSGDSDLIEIATPLSFNGFTPATIQHFSEQMRQLGLEPRQGVSSGGQIPAKMGDPSRLRPGEMISVQLLSGDWGIGADGTVTEVDGNRIFAFGHRFLSVGGTELPFARANVLTVLANLSSSFKISSPLEWMGTITEDRSTSIYGELARKAATIPLTIDVNGYRHAPLSYHMEMVNDRILSPFILQMAVFSAIDATERTLGMGSFSLKGQIDFQQNFPPLRLDNTYAGDFGVPQTASLGVSTPLSYIMSAGFDTLKVKDIRLSIDASEKKDVLQLDQVAVSKREIHPGDTVELAVTLAGENGAEMMRSIKYKVPIGAPAGTLQFTVADATTTNLTEFQQTIGVLPKSA
;
A
#
# COMPACT_ATOMS: atom_id res chain seq x y z
N MET A 1 3.99 30.76 -5.86
CA MET A 1 4.85 30.30 -4.76
C MET A 1 5.04 31.39 -3.72
N SER A 2 5.01 31.02 -2.44
CA SER A 2 5.38 31.85 -1.29
C SER A 2 6.85 32.29 -1.34
N ALA A 3 7.15 33.47 -0.80
CA ALA A 3 8.53 33.92 -0.63
C ALA A 3 9.26 33.02 0.38
N ILE A 4 10.51 32.64 0.10
CA ILE A 4 11.29 31.71 0.93
C ILE A 4 12.10 32.48 1.98
N PHE A 5 12.13 31.96 3.22
CA PHE A 5 13.06 32.39 4.25
C PHE A 5 14.31 31.51 4.19
N PRO A 6 15.51 32.04 3.87
CA PRO A 6 16.68 31.21 3.64
C PRO A 6 17.12 30.44 4.89
N LEU A 7 17.43 29.14 4.74
CA LEU A 7 17.87 28.27 5.84
C LEU A 7 19.10 28.84 6.56
N LYS A 8 20.04 29.42 5.81
CA LYS A 8 21.26 30.04 6.34
C LYS A 8 21.02 31.21 7.30
N ASP A 9 19.84 31.83 7.25
CA ASP A 9 19.48 33.01 8.04
C ASP A 9 18.68 32.64 9.30
N ILE A 10 18.38 31.36 9.49
CA ILE A 10 17.65 30.86 10.66
C ILE A 10 18.55 30.85 11.90
N ARG A 11 17.99 31.29 13.03
CA ARG A 11 18.68 31.43 14.32
C ARG A 11 17.76 30.94 15.46
N ALA A 12 18.37 30.40 16.52
CA ALA A 12 17.64 30.04 17.72
C ALA A 12 16.97 31.27 18.35
N GLY A 13 15.79 31.07 18.96
CA GLY A 13 14.94 32.10 19.53
C GLY A 13 14.06 32.85 18.51
N GLN A 14 14.23 32.61 17.21
CA GLN A 14 13.33 33.18 16.20
C GLN A 14 11.91 32.62 16.37
N LYS A 15 10.93 33.51 16.23
CA LYS A 15 9.51 33.17 16.29
C LYS A 15 8.92 33.11 14.89
N GLY A 16 8.02 32.17 14.69
CA GLY A 16 7.31 31.95 13.45
C GLY A 16 5.88 31.49 13.68
N ILE A 17 5.15 31.34 12.57
CA ILE A 17 3.77 30.90 12.54
C ILE A 17 3.70 29.65 11.67
N GLY A 18 3.13 28.57 12.18
CA GLY A 18 2.76 27.41 11.40
C GLY A 18 1.27 27.36 11.13
N LYS A 19 0.84 26.65 10.08
CA LYS A 19 -0.57 26.53 9.69
C LYS A 19 -1.01 25.07 9.61
N THR A 20 -2.13 24.71 10.21
CA THR A 20 -2.72 23.36 10.14
C THR A 20 -4.22 23.38 10.41
N VAL A 21 -4.94 22.31 10.11
CA VAL A 21 -6.35 22.15 10.48
C VAL A 21 -6.48 21.25 11.71
N PHE A 22 -7.14 21.70 12.77
CA PHE A 22 -7.46 20.87 13.95
C PHE A 22 -8.91 20.35 13.96
N SER A 23 -9.83 21.02 13.26
CA SER A 23 -11.24 20.63 13.15
C SER A 23 -11.88 21.30 11.94
N GLY A 24 -12.77 20.57 11.26
CA GLY A 24 -13.40 20.96 10.01
C GLY A 24 -12.40 21.08 8.86
N ASP A 25 -12.51 22.19 8.13
CA ASP A 25 -11.64 22.65 7.06
C ASP A 25 -11.02 24.03 7.38
N LYS A 26 -11.06 24.43 8.66
CA LYS A 26 -10.53 25.72 9.10
C LYS A 26 -9.02 25.61 9.34
N ILE A 27 -8.24 26.32 8.54
CA ILE A 27 -6.82 26.53 8.79
C ILE A 27 -6.66 27.41 10.04
N GLU A 28 -5.87 26.93 10.99
CA GLU A 28 -5.53 27.60 12.24
C GLU A 28 -4.01 27.78 12.35
N ASP A 29 -3.64 28.88 12.98
CA ASP A 29 -2.24 29.23 13.20
C ASP A 29 -1.74 28.64 14.52
N PHE A 30 -0.54 28.06 14.51
CA PHE A 30 0.21 27.67 15.70
C PHE A 30 1.53 28.43 15.75
N GLN A 31 2.05 28.65 16.96
CA GLN A 31 3.30 29.36 17.18
C GLN A 31 4.48 28.41 17.03
N VAL A 32 5.59 28.94 16.51
CA VAL A 32 6.85 28.22 16.34
C VAL A 32 7.96 29.03 16.99
N GLU A 33 8.77 28.39 17.81
CA GLU A 33 10.01 28.94 18.35
C GLU A 33 11.18 28.06 17.93
N VAL A 34 12.12 28.61 17.15
CA VAL A 34 13.30 27.88 16.69
C VAL A 34 14.23 27.62 17.88
N LEU A 35 14.55 26.36 18.12
CA LEU A 35 15.50 25.92 19.15
C LEU A 35 16.92 25.75 18.57
N GLY A 36 17.03 25.37 17.30
CA GLY A 36 18.31 25.20 16.63
C GLY A 36 18.20 24.53 15.26
N ILE A 37 19.34 24.28 14.63
CA ILE A 37 19.43 23.59 13.34
C ILE A 37 20.35 22.38 13.51
N LEU A 38 19.84 21.19 13.20
CA LEU A 38 20.62 19.98 13.05
C LEU A 38 21.01 19.83 11.58
N LYS A 39 22.31 19.83 11.30
CA LYS A 39 22.86 19.64 9.96
C LYS A 39 23.30 18.19 9.78
N ASN A 40 23.29 17.71 8.55
CA ASN A 40 23.81 16.39 8.16
C ASN A 40 23.11 15.22 8.88
N ILE A 41 21.80 15.33 9.10
CA ILE A 41 20.99 14.19 9.56
C ILE A 41 20.77 13.14 8.44
N GLY A 42 21.15 13.52 7.22
CA GLY A 42 21.33 12.71 6.02
C GLY A 42 22.22 13.49 5.04
N PRO A 43 22.62 12.90 3.89
CA PRO A 43 23.43 13.60 2.88
C PRO A 43 22.76 14.90 2.44
N ASP A 44 23.43 16.03 2.69
CA ASP A 44 22.96 17.40 2.40
C ASP A 44 21.56 17.73 2.95
N GLN A 45 21.16 17.11 4.07
CA GLN A 45 19.86 17.36 4.69
C GLN A 45 20.02 18.05 6.06
N SER A 46 19.25 19.11 6.25
CA SER A 46 19.14 19.81 7.53
C SER A 46 17.73 19.70 8.09
N VAL A 47 17.61 19.81 9.41
CA VAL A 47 16.33 19.92 10.10
C VAL A 47 16.40 21.06 11.10
N ILE A 48 15.36 21.89 11.09
CA ILE A 48 15.19 22.97 12.06
C ILE A 48 14.41 22.38 13.23
N ILE A 49 14.99 22.39 14.43
CA ILE A 49 14.30 21.95 15.64
C ILE A 49 13.55 23.14 16.20
N ALA A 50 12.26 22.97 16.44
CA ALA A 50 11.42 24.03 16.96
C ALA A 50 10.41 23.52 17.99
N ARG A 51 10.10 24.38 18.96
CA ARG A 51 8.98 24.19 19.88
C ARG A 51 7.72 24.75 19.24
N LEU A 52 6.65 23.96 19.25
CA LEU A 52 5.34 24.34 18.73
C LEU A 52 4.39 24.64 19.89
N SER A 53 3.52 25.63 19.75
CA SER A 53 2.49 25.92 20.76
C SER A 53 1.24 26.54 20.16
N GLY A 54 0.16 26.60 20.94
CA GLY A 54 -1.15 27.05 20.48
C GLY A 54 -2.03 25.92 19.92
N GLY A 55 -3.32 26.23 19.75
CA GLY A 55 -4.33 25.24 19.39
C GLY A 55 -4.42 24.10 20.42
N GLN A 56 -4.35 22.86 19.97
CA GLN A 56 -4.43 21.67 20.83
C GLN A 56 -3.05 21.10 21.22
N LEU A 57 -1.94 21.72 20.79
CA LEU A 57 -0.59 21.15 20.88
C LEU A 57 -0.08 21.02 22.33
N GLU A 58 -0.54 21.87 23.24
CA GLU A 58 -0.18 21.80 24.67
C GLU A 58 -0.64 20.49 25.32
N LYS A 59 -1.77 19.94 24.84
CA LYS A 59 -2.34 18.67 25.33
C LYS A 59 -1.87 17.47 24.51
N THR A 60 -1.65 17.66 23.22
CA THR A 60 -1.52 16.56 22.24
C THR A 60 -0.09 16.28 21.82
N GLY A 61 0.85 17.21 22.05
CA GLY A 61 2.17 17.18 21.44
C GLY A 61 2.09 17.39 19.93
N VAL A 62 3.07 16.86 19.19
CA VAL A 62 3.02 16.83 17.72
C VAL A 62 2.04 15.74 17.25
N ILE A 63 1.10 16.10 16.38
CA ILE A 63 -0.01 15.23 15.98
C ILE A 63 0.29 14.54 14.63
N GLN A 64 0.03 13.23 14.51
CA GLN A 64 0.04 12.54 13.22
C GLN A 64 -1.02 13.14 12.28
N GLY A 65 -0.61 13.46 11.06
CA GLY A 65 -1.40 14.28 10.13
C GLY A 65 -1.09 15.78 10.19
N MET A 66 -0.14 16.23 11.02
CA MET A 66 0.51 17.55 10.87
C MET A 66 1.68 17.56 9.91
N SER A 67 2.14 16.39 9.44
CA SER A 67 3.22 16.32 8.46
C SER A 67 2.88 17.15 7.24
N GLY A 68 3.80 18.03 6.84
CA GLY A 68 3.58 18.99 5.76
C GLY A 68 3.00 20.33 6.21
N SER A 69 2.70 20.54 7.49
CA SER A 69 2.17 21.83 7.99
C SER A 69 3.22 22.93 7.77
N PRO A 70 2.93 23.95 6.94
CA PRO A 70 3.92 24.95 6.57
C PRO A 70 4.22 25.87 7.74
N VAL A 71 5.49 26.26 7.85
CA VAL A 71 6.01 27.17 8.87
C VAL A 71 6.61 28.39 8.21
N TYR A 72 6.29 29.57 8.75
CA TYR A 72 6.68 30.86 8.25
C TYR A 72 7.42 31.67 9.32
N ILE A 73 8.45 32.42 8.91
CA ILE A 73 9.10 33.46 9.71
C ILE A 73 9.05 34.74 8.87
N ASP A 74 8.61 35.85 9.48
CA ASP A 74 8.41 37.14 8.79
C ASP A 74 7.55 37.04 7.52
N GLY A 75 6.52 36.18 7.56
CA GLY A 75 5.62 35.91 6.42
C GLY A 75 6.25 35.13 5.26
N LYS A 76 7.49 34.66 5.41
CA LYS A 76 8.21 33.87 4.40
C LYS A 76 8.27 32.40 4.79
N LEU A 77 8.06 31.51 3.83
CA LEU A 77 8.03 30.06 4.02
C LEU A 77 9.43 29.55 4.37
N VAL A 78 9.53 28.89 5.53
CA VAL A 78 10.76 28.29 6.05
C VAL A 78 10.82 26.82 5.68
N GLY A 79 9.69 26.12 5.75
CA GLY A 79 9.64 24.66 5.64
C GLY A 79 8.34 24.08 6.14
N ALA A 80 8.34 22.78 6.42
CA ALA A 80 7.18 22.04 6.90
C ALA A 80 7.49 21.18 8.12
N VAL A 81 6.53 21.05 9.04
CA VAL A 81 6.61 20.06 10.14
C VAL A 81 6.73 18.66 9.54
N ALA A 82 7.71 17.89 9.97
CA ALA A 82 8.11 16.63 9.32
C ALA A 82 8.48 15.52 10.30
N LEU A 83 9.17 15.88 11.39
CA LEU A 83 9.70 14.92 12.36
C LEU A 83 9.17 15.21 13.75
N ALA A 84 9.08 14.17 14.56
CA ALA A 84 8.75 14.25 15.98
C ALA A 84 9.67 13.33 16.78
N PHE A 85 9.81 13.61 18.07
CA PHE A 85 10.49 12.72 19.00
C PHE A 85 9.51 11.67 19.52
N SER A 86 9.93 10.41 19.50
CA SER A 86 9.11 9.30 20.00
C SER A 86 8.76 9.51 21.48
N PHE A 87 7.50 9.27 21.86
CA PHE A 87 7.01 9.39 23.24
C PHE A 87 7.22 10.76 23.92
N ALA A 88 7.59 11.81 23.17
CA ALA A 88 7.80 13.13 23.71
C ALA A 88 6.47 13.78 24.11
N LYS A 89 6.41 14.29 25.34
CA LYS A 89 5.29 15.13 25.82
C LYS A 89 5.43 16.58 25.40
N ASP A 90 6.67 17.04 25.23
CA ASP A 90 6.96 18.37 24.74
C ASP A 90 6.60 18.46 23.24
N PRO A 91 5.87 19.49 22.80
CA PRO A 91 5.54 19.70 21.39
C PRO A 91 6.75 20.22 20.60
N ILE A 92 7.83 19.45 20.57
CA ILE A 92 9.04 19.75 19.79
C ILE A 92 9.00 18.94 18.49
N ALA A 93 9.17 19.64 17.38
CA ALA A 93 9.17 19.04 16.05
C ALA A 93 10.46 19.35 15.29
N GLY A 94 10.80 18.45 14.36
CA GLY A 94 11.71 18.75 13.27
C GLY A 94 10.94 19.33 12.10
N ILE A 95 11.32 20.53 11.68
CA ILE A 95 10.84 21.19 10.47
C ILE A 95 11.83 20.90 9.35
N ARG A 96 11.34 20.32 8.26
CA ARG A 96 12.08 20.13 7.02
C ARG A 96 12.15 21.47 6.28
N PRO A 97 13.34 22.02 6.00
CA PRO A 97 13.47 23.26 5.26
C PRO A 97 12.82 23.16 3.88
N ILE A 98 12.17 24.23 3.41
CA ILE A 98 11.51 24.24 2.09
C ILE A 98 12.53 24.02 0.97
N GLU A 99 13.75 24.55 1.13
CA GLU A 99 14.88 24.33 0.22
C GLU A 99 15.18 22.83 0.02
N ASP A 100 14.90 22.00 1.04
CA ASP A 100 15.08 20.56 0.96
C ASP A 100 13.93 19.82 0.30
N MET A 101 12.75 20.44 0.31
CA MET A 101 11.53 19.93 -0.28
C MET A 101 11.36 20.36 -1.73
N LEU A 102 12.21 21.20 -2.31
CA LEU A 102 12.09 21.56 -3.73
C LEU A 102 12.74 20.52 -4.65
N PRO A 103 12.21 20.29 -5.87
CA PRO A 103 12.75 19.30 -6.80
C PRO A 103 14.18 19.69 -7.19
N LEU A 104 15.02 18.69 -7.49
CA LEU A 104 16.45 18.92 -7.78
C LEU A 104 16.70 19.91 -8.93
N GLY A 105 15.77 20.06 -9.89
CA GLY A 105 15.84 21.07 -10.95
C GLY A 105 15.78 22.52 -10.43
N ALA A 106 15.20 22.77 -9.26
CA ALA A 106 15.28 24.05 -8.54
C ALA A 106 16.51 24.13 -7.61
N ARG A 107 17.11 22.99 -7.24
CA ARG A 107 18.37 22.90 -6.48
C ARG A 107 19.62 22.96 -7.36
N GLN A 108 19.50 23.00 -8.69
CA GLN A 108 20.62 23.21 -9.62
C GLN A 108 21.18 24.65 -9.57
N GLN A 109 21.59 25.06 -8.38
CA GLN A 109 22.77 25.90 -8.17
C GLN A 109 23.72 25.32 -7.11
N ILE A 110 23.40 24.24 -6.39
CA ILE A 110 24.31 23.68 -5.38
C ILE A 110 24.29 22.14 -5.39
N ALA A 111 25.34 21.60 -6.02
CA ALA A 111 26.01 20.31 -5.83
C ALA A 111 25.22 18.98 -5.88
N ALA A 112 25.87 18.03 -6.55
CA ALA A 112 25.42 16.68 -6.83
C ALA A 112 26.00 15.65 -5.85
N ARG A 113 25.20 14.66 -5.47
CA ARG A 113 25.38 13.21 -5.78
C ARG A 113 24.47 12.37 -4.89
N GLY A 114 23.73 11.46 -5.51
CA GLY A 114 22.88 10.50 -4.82
C GLY A 114 23.67 9.35 -4.20
N ALA A 115 23.19 8.90 -3.06
CA ALA A 115 23.40 7.56 -2.52
C ALA A 115 22.15 7.16 -1.71
N ALA A 116 21.73 5.91 -1.84
CA ALA A 116 20.67 5.34 -1.01
C ALA A 116 21.12 5.35 0.46
N VAL A 117 20.30 5.92 1.34
CA VAL A 117 20.60 6.03 2.78
C VAL A 117 20.04 4.81 3.50
N PRO A 118 20.86 4.06 4.27
CA PRO A 118 20.36 3.01 5.15
C PRO A 118 19.43 3.61 6.21
N ARG A 119 18.33 2.92 6.55
CA ARG A 119 17.54 3.27 7.74
C ARG A 119 18.46 3.21 8.96
N PRO A 120 18.54 4.26 9.79
CA PRO A 120 19.28 4.16 11.05
C PRO A 120 18.63 3.04 11.89
N ALA A 121 19.47 2.18 12.45
CA ALA A 121 19.04 1.22 13.45
C ALA A 121 18.39 1.98 14.60
N LYS A 122 17.19 1.55 15.02
CA LYS A 122 16.47 2.13 16.16
C LYS A 122 17.39 2.12 17.39
N SER A 123 17.71 3.30 17.92
CA SER A 123 18.52 3.46 19.13
C SER A 123 17.75 4.27 20.17
N GLY A 124 16.73 3.66 20.77
CA GLY A 124 16.09 4.15 22.00
C GLY A 124 15.01 5.22 21.83
N ASP A 125 14.37 5.55 22.96
CA ASP A 125 13.17 6.41 23.05
C ASP A 125 13.40 7.89 22.68
N SER A 126 14.63 8.31 22.39
CA SER A 126 15.00 9.69 22.09
C SER A 126 15.27 9.99 20.61
N ASP A 127 15.01 9.04 19.71
CA ASP A 127 15.27 9.21 18.29
C ASP A 127 14.31 10.23 17.65
N LEU A 128 14.87 11.15 16.87
CA LEU A 128 14.11 12.03 15.99
C LEU A 128 13.70 11.23 14.75
N ILE A 129 12.41 10.94 14.63
CA ILE A 129 11.87 10.12 13.54
C ILE A 129 10.89 10.92 12.68
N GLU A 130 10.75 10.52 11.41
CA GLU A 130 9.68 11.03 10.55
C GLU A 130 8.33 10.76 11.25
N ILE A 131 7.42 11.73 11.23
CA ILE A 131 6.09 11.55 11.80
C ILE A 131 5.43 10.40 11.03
N ALA A 132 5.10 9.31 11.72
CA ALA A 132 4.49 8.15 11.07
C ALA A 132 3.23 8.59 10.33
N THR A 133 3.12 8.21 9.06
CA THR A 133 1.96 8.56 8.24
C THR A 133 0.78 7.70 8.72
N PRO A 134 -0.27 8.30 9.30
CA PRO A 134 -1.42 7.54 9.72
C PRO A 134 -2.13 7.00 8.47
N LEU A 135 -2.37 5.68 8.46
CA LEU A 135 -3.09 5.01 7.39
C LEU A 135 -4.45 4.60 7.91
N SER A 136 -5.49 5.33 7.49
CA SER A 136 -6.88 5.07 7.91
C SER A 136 -7.53 4.01 7.05
N PHE A 137 -8.02 2.94 7.70
CA PHE A 137 -8.73 1.84 7.06
C PHE A 137 -10.23 1.95 7.33
N ASN A 138 -11.01 2.12 6.28
CA ASN A 138 -12.46 2.22 6.34
C ASN A 138 -13.09 0.95 5.72
N GLY A 139 -14.01 0.32 6.45
CA GLY A 139 -14.71 -0.89 6.01
C GLY A 139 -13.96 -2.23 6.18
N PHE A 140 -12.65 -2.20 6.46
CA PHE A 140 -11.86 -3.39 6.78
C PHE A 140 -12.17 -3.94 8.17
N THR A 141 -12.06 -5.26 8.33
CA THR A 141 -12.18 -5.90 9.65
C THR A 141 -10.99 -5.55 10.55
N PRO A 142 -11.20 -5.44 11.88
CA PRO A 142 -10.11 -5.22 12.83
C PRO A 142 -9.03 -6.32 12.77
N ALA A 143 -9.43 -7.56 12.53
CA ALA A 143 -8.50 -8.69 12.40
C ALA A 143 -7.59 -8.55 11.17
N THR A 144 -8.12 -8.03 10.06
CA THR A 144 -7.30 -7.72 8.87
C THR A 144 -6.23 -6.69 9.20
N ILE A 145 -6.61 -5.56 9.81
CA ILE A 145 -5.66 -4.49 10.17
C ILE A 145 -4.58 -5.03 11.12
N GLN A 146 -4.96 -5.83 12.11
CA GLN A 146 -4.02 -6.44 13.04
C GLN A 146 -3.06 -7.40 12.33
N HIS A 147 -3.58 -8.28 11.47
CA HIS A 147 -2.81 -9.27 10.73
C HIS A 147 -1.70 -8.62 9.88
N PHE A 148 -2.02 -7.53 9.18
CA PHE A 148 -1.08 -6.84 8.29
C PHE A 148 -0.30 -5.69 8.97
N SER A 149 -0.51 -5.46 10.27
CA SER A 149 0.05 -4.30 10.98
C SER A 149 1.57 -4.23 11.00
N GLU A 150 2.24 -5.38 11.16
CA GLU A 150 3.70 -5.43 11.20
C GLU A 150 4.31 -5.06 9.85
N GLN A 151 3.79 -5.62 8.76
CA GLN A 151 4.25 -5.33 7.41
C GLN A 151 4.07 -3.85 7.05
N MET A 152 2.94 -3.25 7.44
CA MET A 152 2.72 -1.81 7.24
C MET A 152 3.69 -0.94 8.04
N ARG A 153 3.95 -1.29 9.30
CA ARG A 153 4.95 -0.59 10.13
C ARG A 153 6.36 -0.75 9.60
N GLN A 154 6.69 -1.89 9.01
CA GLN A 154 7.95 -2.08 8.29
C GLN A 154 8.06 -1.13 7.09
N LEU A 155 6.94 -0.78 6.43
CA LEU A 155 6.90 0.25 5.38
C LEU A 155 6.90 1.70 5.92
N GLY A 156 6.87 1.90 7.24
CA GLY A 156 6.82 3.24 7.87
C GLY A 156 5.41 3.83 7.99
N LEU A 157 4.38 3.00 7.80
CA LEU A 157 2.97 3.37 7.90
C LEU A 157 2.44 2.97 9.29
N GLU A 158 1.58 3.80 9.88
CA GLU A 158 0.90 3.43 11.14
C GLU A 158 -0.58 3.14 10.86
N PRO A 159 -0.97 1.86 10.80
CA PRO A 159 -2.35 1.49 10.48
C PRO A 159 -3.30 1.87 11.60
N ARG A 160 -4.44 2.44 11.23
CA ARG A 160 -5.51 2.84 12.14
C ARG A 160 -6.86 2.36 11.61
N GLN A 161 -7.68 1.82 12.49
CA GLN A 161 -9.09 1.60 12.18
C GLN A 161 -9.75 2.99 12.00
N GLY A 162 -10.30 3.22 10.82
CA GLY A 162 -11.12 4.39 10.53
C GLY A 162 -12.47 4.32 11.24
N VAL A 163 -13.09 5.49 11.43
CA VAL A 163 -14.38 5.62 12.13
C VAL A 163 -15.56 5.50 11.14
N SER A 164 -15.27 5.44 9.83
CA SER A 164 -16.25 5.31 8.75
C SER A 164 -16.27 3.90 8.17
N SER A 165 -17.44 3.45 7.73
CA SER A 165 -17.65 2.18 7.02
C SER A 165 -17.14 2.16 5.57
N GLY A 166 -16.36 3.16 5.14
CA GLY A 166 -16.06 3.41 3.73
C GLY A 166 -17.05 4.44 3.18
N GLY A 167 -16.58 5.25 2.23
CA GLY A 167 -17.35 6.36 1.69
C GLY A 167 -16.89 6.68 0.28
N GLN A 168 -17.85 6.78 -0.64
CA GLN A 168 -17.55 7.11 -2.03
C GLN A 168 -17.15 8.59 -2.13
N ILE A 169 -15.90 8.81 -2.53
CA ILE A 169 -15.42 10.13 -2.96
C ILE A 169 -16.11 10.44 -4.29
N PRO A 170 -16.78 11.59 -4.44
CA PRO A 170 -17.45 11.94 -5.69
C PRO A 170 -16.48 11.88 -6.87
N ALA A 171 -16.88 11.22 -7.97
CA ALA A 171 -16.01 11.01 -9.13
C ALA A 171 -15.53 12.31 -9.80
N LYS A 172 -16.19 13.44 -9.52
CA LYS A 172 -15.84 14.75 -10.06
C LYS A 172 -14.66 15.35 -9.27
N MET A 173 -13.68 15.88 -10.00
CA MET A 173 -12.62 16.69 -9.41
C MET A 173 -13.17 17.94 -8.71
N GLY A 174 -12.56 18.28 -7.59
CA GLY A 174 -12.81 19.47 -6.79
C GLY A 174 -12.33 20.75 -7.45
N ASP A 175 -12.65 21.87 -6.81
CA ASP A 175 -12.15 23.19 -7.20
C ASP A 175 -10.73 23.38 -6.64
N PRO A 176 -9.69 23.47 -7.49
CA PRO A 176 -8.31 23.64 -7.06
C PRO A 176 -8.07 24.85 -6.14
N SER A 177 -8.88 25.91 -6.25
CA SER A 177 -8.74 27.12 -5.42
C SER A 177 -9.04 26.90 -3.94
N ARG A 178 -9.72 25.80 -3.59
CA ARG A 178 -10.01 25.41 -2.21
C ARG A 178 -8.81 24.82 -1.49
N LEU A 179 -7.78 24.39 -2.22
CA LEU A 179 -6.58 23.83 -1.61
C LEU A 179 -5.53 24.91 -1.37
N ARG A 180 -5.13 25.08 -0.11
CA ARG A 180 -4.23 26.14 0.35
C ARG A 180 -3.16 25.57 1.30
N PRO A 181 -2.02 26.25 1.48
CA PRO A 181 -1.04 25.89 2.50
C PRO A 181 -1.68 25.74 3.89
N GLY A 182 -1.51 24.60 4.54
CA GLY A 182 -2.10 24.26 5.84
C GLY A 182 -3.38 23.42 5.76
N GLU A 183 -4.01 23.27 4.59
CA GLU A 183 -5.15 22.38 4.37
C GLU A 183 -4.78 20.91 4.51
N MET A 184 -5.74 20.08 4.90
CA MET A 184 -5.55 18.64 4.99
C MET A 184 -5.89 17.94 3.67
N ILE A 185 -5.07 16.98 3.30
CA ILE A 185 -5.30 16.07 2.18
C ILE A 185 -5.23 14.62 2.66
N SER A 186 -5.84 13.74 1.89
CA SER A 186 -5.70 12.29 2.06
C SER A 186 -5.26 11.68 0.74
N VAL A 187 -4.07 11.08 0.72
CA VAL A 187 -3.54 10.29 -0.40
C VAL A 187 -4.23 8.93 -0.35
N GLN A 188 -5.01 8.61 -1.38
CA GLN A 188 -5.87 7.43 -1.39
C GLN A 188 -5.14 6.25 -2.05
N LEU A 189 -5.05 5.15 -1.33
CA LEU A 189 -4.54 3.86 -1.82
C LEU A 189 -5.66 2.93 -2.31
N LEU A 190 -6.82 3.03 -1.67
CA LEU A 190 -8.04 2.33 -2.03
C LEU A 190 -9.23 3.26 -1.72
N SER A 191 -10.24 3.28 -2.59
CA SER A 191 -11.48 4.03 -2.36
C SER A 191 -12.68 3.26 -2.91
N GLY A 192 -13.91 3.59 -2.48
CA GLY A 192 -15.12 2.88 -2.84
C GLY A 192 -15.84 2.36 -1.61
N ASP A 193 -16.32 1.12 -1.67
CA ASP A 193 -16.97 0.47 -0.52
C ASP A 193 -16.02 0.33 0.67
N TRP A 194 -14.73 0.12 0.39
CA TRP A 194 -13.64 0.22 1.38
C TRP A 194 -12.64 1.31 1.01
N GLY A 195 -11.93 1.80 2.03
CA GLY A 195 -10.98 2.90 1.88
C GLY A 195 -9.68 2.67 2.63
N ILE A 196 -8.57 3.05 2.00
CA ILE A 196 -7.25 3.13 2.62
C ILE A 196 -6.69 4.51 2.25
N GLY A 197 -6.58 5.40 3.24
CA GLY A 197 -6.14 6.79 3.04
C GLY A 197 -4.99 7.16 3.96
N ALA A 198 -4.00 7.87 3.42
CA ALA A 198 -2.86 8.41 4.14
C ALA A 198 -2.98 9.92 4.27
N ASP A 199 -3.06 10.38 5.51
CA ASP A 199 -3.47 11.73 5.84
C ASP A 199 -2.30 12.65 6.18
N GLY A 200 -2.34 13.88 5.66
CA GLY A 200 -1.37 14.91 6.01
C GLY A 200 -1.74 16.30 5.52
N THR A 201 -0.81 17.24 5.60
CA THR A 201 -1.05 18.66 5.36
C THR A 201 -0.34 19.12 4.08
N VAL A 202 -0.99 20.01 3.35
CA VAL A 202 -0.40 20.73 2.22
C VAL A 202 0.60 21.76 2.73
N THR A 203 1.84 21.67 2.29
CA THR A 203 2.89 22.65 2.60
C THR A 203 2.76 23.88 1.72
N GLU A 204 2.66 23.71 0.42
CA GLU A 204 2.66 24.82 -0.54
C GLU A 204 1.87 24.43 -1.79
N VAL A 205 1.19 25.42 -2.39
CA VAL A 205 0.54 25.29 -3.70
C VAL A 205 1.16 26.34 -4.63
N ASP A 206 1.80 25.87 -5.70
CA ASP A 206 2.46 26.73 -6.69
C ASP A 206 1.88 26.49 -8.10
N GLY A 207 0.91 27.32 -8.47
CA GLY A 207 0.14 27.12 -9.69
C GLY A 207 -0.64 25.80 -9.62
N ASN A 208 -0.33 24.88 -10.53
CA ASN A 208 -0.93 23.53 -10.52
C ASN A 208 -0.16 22.52 -9.65
N ARG A 209 1.02 22.90 -9.13
CA ARG A 209 1.88 22.00 -8.37
C ARG A 209 1.56 22.07 -6.89
N ILE A 210 1.59 20.93 -6.21
CA ILE A 210 1.43 20.85 -4.78
C ILE A 210 2.64 20.19 -4.12
N PHE A 211 2.95 20.66 -2.93
CA PHE A 211 3.93 20.07 -2.03
C PHE A 211 3.19 19.70 -0.77
N ALA A 212 3.30 18.45 -0.37
CA ALA A 212 2.71 17.97 0.86
C ALA A 212 3.67 16.99 1.52
N PHE A 213 3.43 16.74 2.80
CA PHE A 213 4.27 15.94 3.68
C PHE A 213 5.68 16.52 3.82
N GLY A 214 6.20 16.56 5.04
CA GLY A 214 7.58 17.00 5.29
C GLY A 214 8.62 15.87 5.17
N HIS A 215 8.18 14.70 4.70
CA HIS A 215 8.93 13.44 4.65
C HIS A 215 8.42 12.57 3.49
N ARG A 216 9.11 11.44 3.26
CA ARG A 216 8.66 10.41 2.31
C ARG A 216 7.33 9.80 2.73
N PHE A 217 6.50 9.39 1.78
CA PHE A 217 5.38 8.52 2.12
C PHE A 217 5.84 7.05 2.14
N LEU A 218 6.31 6.55 1.00
CA LEU A 218 6.83 5.20 0.79
C LEU A 218 8.23 5.19 0.14
N SER A 219 8.73 6.35 -0.31
CA SER A 219 9.95 6.49 -1.13
C SER A 219 9.91 5.68 -2.43
N VAL A 220 8.74 5.59 -3.06
CA VAL A 220 8.59 4.83 -4.32
C VAL A 220 9.12 5.57 -5.56
N GLY A 221 9.50 6.84 -5.43
CA GLY A 221 9.99 7.67 -6.52
C GLY A 221 8.84 8.21 -7.38
N GLY A 222 8.94 8.08 -8.70
CA GLY A 222 7.84 8.43 -9.59
C GLY A 222 6.65 7.51 -9.34
N THR A 223 5.47 8.09 -9.10
CA THR A 223 4.25 7.36 -8.73
C THR A 223 3.02 8.05 -9.31
N GLU A 224 1.85 7.43 -9.19
CA GLU A 224 0.56 8.06 -9.52
C GLU A 224 -0.46 7.74 -8.43
N LEU A 225 -0.34 8.43 -7.29
CA LEU A 225 -1.26 8.24 -6.17
C LEU A 225 -2.35 9.33 -6.21
N PRO A 226 -3.64 9.00 -6.35
CA PRO A 226 -4.69 9.99 -6.29
C PRO A 226 -4.79 10.56 -4.88
N PHE A 227 -5.15 11.84 -4.75
CA PHE A 227 -5.40 12.44 -3.46
C PHE A 227 -6.68 13.28 -3.48
N ALA A 228 -7.32 13.34 -2.32
CA ALA A 228 -8.51 14.13 -2.06
C ALA A 228 -8.22 15.20 -1.01
N ARG A 229 -9.01 16.27 -1.01
CA ARG A 229 -9.09 17.16 0.16
C ARG A 229 -9.71 16.38 1.32
N ALA A 230 -9.32 16.67 2.56
CA ALA A 230 -9.84 15.96 3.73
C ALA A 230 -10.45 16.93 4.75
N ASN A 231 -11.51 16.48 5.42
CA ASN A 231 -12.14 17.16 6.55
C ASN A 231 -11.64 16.54 7.85
N VAL A 232 -11.14 17.36 8.78
CA VAL A 232 -10.77 16.90 10.12
C VAL A 232 -12.02 16.84 10.99
N LEU A 233 -12.45 15.66 11.42
CA LEU A 233 -13.54 15.56 12.37
C LEU A 233 -13.08 16.07 13.74
N THR A 234 -11.92 15.58 14.20
CA THR A 234 -11.32 15.99 15.48
C THR A 234 -9.86 15.53 15.57
N VAL A 235 -9.14 16.04 16.58
CA VAL A 235 -7.86 15.49 17.03
C VAL A 235 -8.11 14.59 18.23
N LEU A 236 -7.58 13.37 18.17
CA LEU A 236 -7.58 12.46 19.31
C LEU A 236 -6.22 12.50 20.02
N ALA A 237 -6.22 12.98 21.25
CA ALA A 237 -5.06 12.88 22.13
C ALA A 237 -4.81 11.41 22.51
N ASN A 238 -3.57 10.95 22.39
CA ASN A 238 -3.21 9.56 22.66
C ASN A 238 -1.86 9.47 23.40
N LEU A 239 -1.71 8.46 24.25
CA LEU A 239 -0.49 8.26 25.06
C LEU A 239 0.75 7.92 24.24
N SER A 240 0.57 7.24 23.10
CA SER A 240 1.68 6.87 22.22
C SER A 240 1.89 7.93 21.13
N SER A 241 0.85 8.28 20.38
CA SER A 241 0.90 9.30 19.33
C SER A 241 -0.48 9.84 19.04
N SER A 242 -0.71 11.12 19.34
CA SER A 242 -1.95 11.83 18.99
C SER A 242 -2.12 11.89 17.48
N PHE A 243 -3.36 11.87 16.98
CA PHE A 243 -3.63 11.83 15.54
C PHE A 243 -4.94 12.54 15.18
N LYS A 244 -5.08 12.93 13.91
CA LYS A 244 -6.33 13.47 13.36
C LYS A 244 -7.26 12.32 12.93
N ILE A 245 -8.54 12.42 13.28
CA ILE A 245 -9.60 11.61 12.68
C ILE A 245 -10.16 12.44 11.54
N SER A 246 -10.02 11.95 10.31
CA SER A 246 -10.40 12.69 9.11
C SER A 246 -11.20 11.82 8.14
N SER A 247 -11.87 12.48 7.19
CA SER A 247 -12.55 11.82 6.08
C SER A 247 -12.23 12.54 4.77
N PRO A 248 -11.99 11.80 3.67
CA PRO A 248 -11.80 12.40 2.36
C PRO A 248 -13.09 13.08 1.88
N LEU A 249 -12.94 14.15 1.10
CA LEU A 249 -14.02 14.93 0.52
C LEU A 249 -14.06 14.75 -1.00
N GLU A 250 -13.57 15.71 -1.78
CA GLU A 250 -13.48 15.65 -3.23
C GLU A 250 -12.05 15.36 -3.74
N TRP A 251 -11.93 14.65 -4.87
CA TRP A 251 -10.65 14.42 -5.55
C TRP A 251 -10.01 15.75 -5.95
N MET A 252 -8.70 15.89 -5.74
CA MET A 252 -7.99 17.14 -6.04
C MET A 252 -6.90 16.99 -7.07
N GLY A 253 -6.31 15.79 -7.22
CA GLY A 253 -5.23 15.58 -8.16
C GLY A 253 -4.48 14.27 -7.97
N THR A 254 -3.25 14.24 -8.45
CA THR A 254 -2.35 13.09 -8.39
C THR A 254 -1.00 13.49 -7.81
N ILE A 255 -0.51 12.71 -6.84
CA ILE A 255 0.88 12.73 -6.38
C ILE A 255 1.71 11.99 -7.43
N THR A 256 2.66 12.69 -8.03
CA THR A 256 3.50 12.21 -9.13
C THR A 256 4.89 11.77 -8.67
N GLU A 257 5.30 12.23 -7.49
CA GLU A 257 6.64 12.01 -6.94
C GLU A 257 6.59 11.82 -5.43
N ASP A 258 7.19 10.74 -4.94
CA ASP A 258 7.38 10.44 -3.53
C ASP A 258 8.88 10.29 -3.23
N ARG A 259 9.46 11.33 -2.64
CA ARG A 259 10.90 11.47 -2.43
C ARG A 259 11.22 11.53 -0.93
N SER A 260 12.51 11.52 -0.61
CA SER A 260 12.98 11.43 0.78
C SER A 260 12.54 12.58 1.70
N THR A 261 12.19 13.74 1.14
CA THR A 261 11.94 14.98 1.90
C THR A 261 10.52 15.53 1.74
N SER A 262 9.74 15.05 0.77
CA SER A 262 8.37 15.47 0.52
C SER A 262 7.71 14.63 -0.58
N ILE A 263 6.38 14.74 -0.68
CA ILE A 263 5.63 14.31 -1.85
C ILE A 263 5.25 15.51 -2.73
N TYR A 264 5.19 15.29 -4.04
CA TYR A 264 4.84 16.30 -5.03
C TYR A 264 3.73 15.79 -5.92
N GLY A 265 2.83 16.69 -6.30
CA GLY A 265 1.72 16.35 -7.16
C GLY A 265 1.24 17.49 -8.03
N GLU A 266 0.25 17.16 -8.84
CA GLU A 266 -0.42 18.06 -9.76
C GLU A 266 -1.92 18.07 -9.46
N LEU A 267 -2.49 19.27 -9.32
CA LEU A 267 -3.92 19.47 -9.18
C LEU A 267 -4.63 19.15 -10.49
N ALA A 268 -5.90 18.76 -10.38
CA ALA A 268 -6.81 18.41 -11.47
C ALA A 268 -6.34 17.29 -12.42
N ARG A 269 -5.17 16.67 -12.17
CA ARG A 269 -4.71 15.47 -12.86
C ARG A 269 -5.38 14.24 -12.24
N LYS A 270 -6.01 13.41 -13.07
CA LYS A 270 -6.58 12.12 -12.65
C LYS A 270 -5.50 11.03 -12.70
N ALA A 271 -5.35 10.29 -11.60
CA ALA A 271 -4.44 9.15 -11.54
C ALA A 271 -5.04 7.95 -12.26
N ALA A 272 -4.19 7.08 -12.81
CA ALA A 272 -4.64 5.76 -13.26
C ALA A 272 -4.86 4.85 -12.04
N THR A 273 -6.10 4.39 -11.85
CA THR A 273 -6.48 3.40 -10.83
C THR A 273 -6.85 2.07 -11.49
N ILE A 274 -6.89 1.01 -10.68
CA ILE A 274 -7.37 -0.32 -11.06
C ILE A 274 -8.72 -0.52 -10.36
N PRO A 275 -9.84 -0.57 -11.12
CA PRO A 275 -11.11 -1.02 -10.59
C PRO A 275 -10.99 -2.46 -10.09
N LEU A 276 -11.46 -2.68 -8.87
CA LEU A 276 -11.47 -3.97 -8.18
C LEU A 276 -12.91 -4.30 -7.76
N THR A 277 -13.41 -5.44 -8.23
CA THR A 277 -14.69 -6.00 -7.77
C THR A 277 -14.45 -7.33 -7.08
N ILE A 278 -15.03 -7.50 -5.89
CA ILE A 278 -15.01 -8.76 -5.13
C ILE A 278 -16.44 -9.15 -4.83
N ASP A 279 -16.90 -10.22 -5.45
CA ASP A 279 -18.17 -10.86 -5.15
C ASP A 279 -17.95 -12.01 -4.15
N VAL A 280 -18.71 -12.02 -3.06
CA VAL A 280 -18.66 -13.08 -2.04
C VAL A 280 -20.02 -13.76 -1.97
N ASN A 281 -20.02 -15.03 -2.38
CA ASN A 281 -21.16 -15.93 -2.29
C ASN A 281 -20.99 -16.80 -1.04
N GLY A 282 -21.57 -16.33 0.06
CA GLY A 282 -21.51 -17.04 1.33
C GLY A 282 -22.64 -18.03 1.55
N TYR A 283 -22.48 -18.88 2.54
CA TYR A 283 -23.53 -19.82 2.96
C TYR A 283 -24.59 -19.16 3.86
N ARG A 284 -24.18 -18.15 4.64
CA ARG A 284 -24.98 -17.59 5.76
C ARG A 284 -25.57 -16.21 5.47
N HIS A 285 -25.23 -15.60 4.35
CA HIS A 285 -25.66 -14.26 3.97
C HIS A 285 -26.05 -14.21 2.50
N ALA A 286 -26.80 -13.18 2.11
CA ALA A 286 -27.05 -12.90 0.70
C ALA A 286 -25.72 -12.55 0.01
N PRO A 287 -25.57 -12.83 -1.30
CA PRO A 287 -24.39 -12.44 -2.06
C PRO A 287 -24.02 -10.97 -1.82
N LEU A 288 -22.74 -10.72 -1.53
CA LEU A 288 -22.20 -9.39 -1.31
C LEU A 288 -21.26 -9.05 -2.47
N SER A 289 -21.31 -7.81 -2.94
CA SER A 289 -20.40 -7.29 -3.95
C SER A 289 -19.73 -6.04 -3.43
N TYR A 290 -18.40 -6.00 -3.50
CA TYR A 290 -17.60 -4.86 -3.10
C TYR A 290 -16.95 -4.25 -4.34
N HIS A 291 -17.15 -2.94 -4.54
CA HIS A 291 -16.57 -2.16 -5.62
C HIS A 291 -15.59 -1.13 -5.08
N MET A 292 -14.36 -1.22 -5.56
CA MET A 292 -13.27 -0.33 -5.15
C MET A 292 -12.44 0.15 -6.34
N GLU A 293 -11.74 1.25 -6.15
CA GLU A 293 -10.72 1.79 -7.03
C GLU A 293 -9.39 1.74 -6.26
N MET A 294 -8.47 0.91 -6.72
CA MET A 294 -7.16 0.67 -6.11
C MET A 294 -6.09 1.46 -6.86
N VAL A 295 -5.05 1.94 -6.17
CA VAL A 295 -3.87 2.51 -6.84
C VAL A 295 -3.24 1.50 -7.82
N ASN A 296 -2.64 2.01 -8.90
CA ASN A 296 -1.86 1.22 -9.84
C ASN A 296 -0.36 1.36 -9.54
N ASP A 297 0.12 0.59 -8.56
CA ASP A 297 1.52 0.60 -8.13
C ASP A 297 2.03 -0.82 -7.90
N ARG A 298 3.23 -1.10 -8.41
CA ARG A 298 3.85 -2.43 -8.42
C ARG A 298 4.04 -3.07 -7.03
N ILE A 299 4.15 -2.27 -5.97
CA ILE A 299 4.31 -2.76 -4.60
C ILE A 299 2.97 -2.73 -3.88
N LEU A 300 2.21 -1.64 -4.02
CA LEU A 300 0.99 -1.44 -3.25
C LEU A 300 -0.19 -2.25 -3.78
N SER A 301 -0.39 -2.36 -5.10
CA SER A 301 -1.57 -3.03 -5.64
C SER A 301 -1.66 -4.51 -5.23
N PRO A 302 -0.59 -5.34 -5.33
CA PRO A 302 -0.65 -6.72 -4.86
C PRO A 302 -0.91 -6.82 -3.35
N PHE A 303 -0.31 -5.93 -2.56
CA PHE A 303 -0.48 -5.90 -1.11
C PHE A 303 -1.91 -5.52 -0.70
N ILE A 304 -2.47 -4.47 -1.31
CA ILE A 304 -3.85 -4.03 -1.07
C ILE A 304 -4.85 -5.10 -1.53
N LEU A 305 -4.61 -5.74 -2.69
CA LEU A 305 -5.45 -6.84 -3.15
C LEU A 305 -5.48 -8.01 -2.16
N GLN A 306 -4.32 -8.38 -1.61
CA GLN A 306 -4.23 -9.40 -0.58
C GLN A 306 -5.08 -9.03 0.64
N MET A 307 -4.92 -7.80 1.15
CA MET A 307 -5.70 -7.33 2.30
C MET A 307 -7.20 -7.31 2.01
N ALA A 308 -7.61 -6.88 0.82
CA ALA A 308 -9.01 -6.81 0.43
C ALA A 308 -9.64 -8.22 0.36
N VAL A 309 -8.97 -9.19 -0.28
CA VAL A 309 -9.47 -10.58 -0.33
C VAL A 309 -9.51 -11.20 1.07
N PHE A 310 -8.49 -10.96 1.89
CA PHE A 310 -8.48 -11.44 3.28
C PHE A 310 -9.66 -10.85 4.06
N SER A 311 -9.88 -9.53 3.98
CA SER A 311 -10.96 -8.85 4.69
C SER A 311 -12.34 -9.28 4.22
N ALA A 312 -12.50 -9.55 2.92
CA ALA A 312 -13.76 -10.04 2.35
C ALA A 312 -14.13 -11.37 2.99
N ILE A 313 -13.19 -12.31 3.03
CA ILE A 313 -13.41 -13.63 3.64
C ILE A 313 -13.63 -13.49 5.16
N ASP A 314 -12.81 -12.70 5.85
CA ASP A 314 -12.89 -12.54 7.31
C ASP A 314 -14.16 -11.82 7.78
N ALA A 315 -14.67 -10.87 7.00
CA ALA A 315 -15.88 -10.12 7.32
C ALA A 315 -17.15 -10.96 7.19
N THR A 316 -17.16 -11.92 6.26
CA THR A 316 -18.39 -12.59 5.84
C THR A 316 -18.47 -14.05 6.28
N GLU A 317 -17.32 -14.69 6.50
CA GLU A 317 -17.25 -16.13 6.72
C GLU A 317 -16.60 -16.52 8.05
N ARG A 318 -16.89 -17.75 8.48
CA ARG A 318 -16.25 -18.32 9.67
C ARG A 318 -14.81 -18.69 9.33
N THR A 319 -13.84 -17.96 9.88
CA THR A 319 -12.40 -18.18 9.63
C THR A 319 -11.75 -19.22 10.53
N LEU A 320 -12.45 -19.70 11.57
CA LEU A 320 -11.97 -20.73 12.51
C LEU A 320 -12.69 -22.07 12.31
N GLY A 321 -11.89 -23.11 12.06
CA GLY A 321 -12.33 -24.47 11.78
C GLY A 321 -12.27 -24.81 10.30
N MET A 322 -12.64 -26.04 9.97
CA MET A 322 -12.61 -26.54 8.59
C MET A 322 -13.46 -25.69 7.66
N GLY A 323 -12.90 -25.34 6.52
CA GLY A 323 -13.59 -24.63 5.45
C GLY A 323 -12.84 -24.69 4.13
N SER A 324 -13.56 -24.40 3.06
CA SER A 324 -13.01 -24.23 1.71
C SER A 324 -13.53 -22.95 1.07
N PHE A 325 -12.67 -22.31 0.28
CA PHE A 325 -12.96 -21.14 -0.53
C PHE A 325 -12.58 -21.45 -1.96
N SER A 326 -13.57 -21.52 -2.85
CA SER A 326 -13.36 -21.56 -4.29
C SER A 326 -13.25 -20.13 -4.78
N LEU A 327 -12.12 -19.78 -5.38
CA LEU A 327 -11.83 -18.45 -5.88
C LEU A 327 -11.71 -18.48 -7.40
N LYS A 328 -12.54 -17.68 -8.06
CA LYS A 328 -12.44 -17.40 -9.49
C LYS A 328 -12.11 -15.94 -9.69
N GLY A 329 -11.16 -15.66 -10.55
CA GLY A 329 -10.68 -14.31 -10.80
C GLY A 329 -10.37 -14.07 -12.27
N GLN A 330 -10.52 -12.82 -12.68
CA GLN A 330 -10.10 -12.33 -13.98
C GLN A 330 -9.31 -11.04 -13.78
N ILE A 331 -8.10 -11.00 -14.33
CA ILE A 331 -7.27 -9.79 -14.45
C ILE A 331 -7.22 -9.43 -15.93
N ASP A 332 -7.85 -8.31 -16.28
CA ASP A 332 -7.87 -7.77 -17.63
C ASP A 332 -6.73 -6.76 -17.80
N PHE A 333 -6.22 -6.63 -19.02
CA PHE A 333 -5.13 -5.72 -19.37
C PHE A 333 -5.62 -4.58 -20.27
N GLN A 334 -4.94 -3.43 -20.23
CA GLN A 334 -5.31 -2.25 -21.02
C GLN A 334 -5.14 -2.48 -22.52
N GLN A 335 -4.13 -3.26 -22.89
CA GLN A 335 -3.93 -3.72 -24.26
C GLN A 335 -4.73 -5.01 -24.49
N ASN A 336 -4.98 -5.38 -25.75
CA ASN A 336 -5.73 -6.59 -26.12
C ASN A 336 -4.93 -7.89 -25.88
N PHE A 337 -4.35 -8.06 -24.69
CA PHE A 337 -3.85 -9.34 -24.23
C PHE A 337 -5.01 -10.21 -23.73
N PRO A 338 -4.91 -11.54 -23.84
CA PRO A 338 -5.84 -12.43 -23.17
C PRO A 338 -5.85 -12.17 -21.66
N PRO A 339 -7.01 -12.23 -20.99
CA PRO A 339 -7.07 -12.03 -19.55
C PRO A 339 -6.37 -13.15 -18.81
N LEU A 340 -5.72 -12.83 -17.69
CA LEU A 340 -5.26 -13.85 -16.75
C LEU A 340 -6.46 -14.34 -15.95
N ARG A 341 -6.74 -15.65 -16.05
CA ARG A 341 -7.77 -16.32 -15.26
C ARG A 341 -7.16 -16.98 -14.05
N LEU A 342 -7.79 -16.77 -12.90
CA LEU A 342 -7.49 -17.41 -11.64
C LEU A 342 -8.66 -18.36 -11.35
N ASP A 343 -8.38 -19.63 -11.07
CA ASP A 343 -9.39 -20.60 -10.67
C ASP A 343 -8.73 -21.59 -9.73
N ASN A 344 -9.01 -21.47 -8.44
CA ASN A 344 -8.40 -22.32 -7.44
C ASN A 344 -9.29 -22.48 -6.19
N THR A 345 -9.17 -23.62 -5.54
CA THR A 345 -9.86 -23.89 -4.27
C THR A 345 -8.84 -24.01 -3.16
N TYR A 346 -9.05 -23.24 -2.09
CA TYR A 346 -8.22 -23.24 -0.90
C TYR A 346 -9.02 -23.85 0.24
N ALA A 347 -8.47 -24.87 0.89
CA ALA A 347 -9.20 -25.55 1.94
C ALA A 347 -8.23 -26.06 3.01
N GLY A 348 -8.72 -26.08 4.25
CA GLY A 348 -7.90 -26.41 5.41
C GLY A 348 -8.61 -26.09 6.72
N ASP A 349 -7.91 -26.30 7.83
CA ASP A 349 -8.47 -26.18 9.17
C ASP A 349 -8.21 -24.79 9.78
N PHE A 350 -7.13 -24.13 9.34
CA PHE A 350 -6.67 -22.82 9.80
C PHE A 350 -5.99 -22.05 8.66
N GLY A 351 -5.99 -20.72 8.75
CA GLY A 351 -5.19 -19.86 7.85
C GLY A 351 -5.61 -19.89 6.37
N VAL A 352 -6.76 -20.46 6.05
CA VAL A 352 -7.27 -20.53 4.67
C VAL A 352 -7.48 -19.13 4.05
N PRO A 353 -8.01 -18.11 4.77
CA PRO A 353 -8.12 -16.75 4.21
C PRO A 353 -6.76 -16.16 3.79
N GLN A 354 -5.70 -16.44 4.55
CA GLN A 354 -4.35 -15.99 4.22
C GLN A 354 -3.81 -16.69 2.98
N THR A 355 -4.02 -17.99 2.86
CA THR A 355 -3.56 -18.75 1.69
C THR A 355 -4.34 -18.35 0.43
N ALA A 356 -5.66 -18.19 0.54
CA ALA A 356 -6.51 -17.76 -0.57
C ALA A 356 -6.15 -16.36 -1.07
N SER A 357 -5.97 -15.39 -0.16
CA SER A 357 -5.56 -14.03 -0.51
C SER A 357 -4.17 -13.98 -1.16
N LEU A 358 -3.19 -14.75 -0.67
CA LEU A 358 -1.88 -14.90 -1.30
C LEU A 358 -1.94 -15.50 -2.71
N GLY A 359 -2.84 -16.46 -2.93
CA GLY A 359 -3.04 -17.10 -4.22
C GLY A 359 -3.51 -16.16 -5.31
N VAL A 360 -4.16 -15.04 -4.95
CA VAL A 360 -4.55 -13.98 -5.88
C VAL A 360 -3.48 -12.90 -6.03
N SER A 361 -2.86 -12.49 -4.92
CA SER A 361 -1.88 -11.40 -4.95
C SER A 361 -0.56 -11.81 -5.60
N THR A 362 -0.16 -13.08 -5.51
CA THR A 362 1.12 -13.56 -6.05
C THR A 362 1.19 -13.44 -7.58
N PRO A 363 0.20 -13.91 -8.37
CA PRO A 363 0.17 -13.68 -9.82
C PRO A 363 0.19 -12.20 -10.20
N LEU A 364 -0.56 -11.35 -9.49
CA LEU A 364 -0.55 -9.90 -9.74
C LEU A 364 0.83 -9.29 -9.47
N SER A 365 1.47 -9.67 -8.36
CA SER A 365 2.83 -9.25 -8.03
C SER A 365 3.82 -9.64 -9.14
N TYR A 366 3.71 -10.85 -9.67
CA TYR A 366 4.55 -11.28 -10.79
C TYR A 366 4.33 -10.44 -12.04
N ILE A 367 3.08 -10.23 -12.45
CA ILE A 367 2.73 -9.39 -13.61
C ILE A 367 3.33 -7.98 -13.48
N MET A 368 3.14 -7.35 -12.31
CA MET A 368 3.54 -5.97 -12.10
C MET A 368 5.06 -5.82 -11.88
N SER A 369 5.74 -6.89 -11.42
CA SER A 369 7.19 -6.91 -11.26
C SER A 369 7.96 -7.39 -12.50
N ALA A 370 7.27 -7.99 -13.48
CA ALA A 370 7.89 -8.51 -14.70
C ALA A 370 8.53 -7.43 -15.59
N GLY A 371 8.21 -6.15 -15.38
CA GLY A 371 8.83 -5.02 -16.09
C GLY A 371 8.35 -4.85 -17.53
N PHE A 372 7.23 -5.47 -17.91
CA PHE A 372 6.61 -5.27 -19.22
C PHE A 372 5.75 -4.01 -19.22
N ASP A 373 6.27 -2.92 -19.80
CA ASP A 373 5.56 -1.62 -19.88
C ASP A 373 4.18 -1.70 -20.58
N THR A 374 3.99 -2.72 -21.41
CA THR A 374 2.75 -2.99 -22.13
C THR A 374 1.70 -3.74 -21.30
N LEU A 375 2.12 -4.48 -20.28
CA LEU A 375 1.26 -5.37 -19.48
C LEU A 375 0.63 -4.59 -18.31
N LYS A 376 -0.12 -3.54 -18.63
CA LYS A 376 -0.82 -2.70 -17.65
C LYS A 376 -2.16 -3.31 -17.31
N VAL A 377 -2.40 -3.53 -16.01
CA VAL A 377 -3.69 -4.01 -15.51
C VAL A 377 -4.76 -2.96 -15.77
N LYS A 378 -5.92 -3.41 -16.26
CA LYS A 378 -7.10 -2.59 -16.54
C LYS A 378 -8.12 -2.70 -15.42
N ASP A 379 -8.51 -3.92 -15.05
CA ASP A 379 -9.45 -4.19 -13.98
C ASP A 379 -9.22 -5.59 -13.40
N ILE A 380 -9.71 -5.80 -12.17
CA ILE A 380 -9.64 -7.08 -11.46
C ILE A 380 -11.05 -7.41 -10.95
N ARG A 381 -11.53 -8.59 -11.31
CA ARG A 381 -12.84 -9.11 -10.87
C ARG A 381 -12.65 -10.46 -10.22
N LEU A 382 -13.11 -10.60 -8.98
CA LEU A 382 -12.99 -11.81 -8.18
C LEU A 382 -14.37 -12.27 -7.71
N SER A 383 -14.56 -13.58 -7.67
CA SER A 383 -15.71 -14.23 -7.06
C SER A 383 -15.20 -15.30 -6.09
N ILE A 384 -15.71 -15.26 -4.87
CA ILE A 384 -15.33 -16.15 -3.77
C ILE A 384 -16.58 -16.90 -3.34
N ASP A 385 -16.57 -18.22 -3.52
CA ASP A 385 -17.61 -19.12 -3.03
C ASP A 385 -17.09 -19.84 -1.78
N ALA A 386 -17.78 -19.66 -0.65
CA ALA A 386 -17.40 -20.27 0.63
C ALA A 386 -18.19 -21.55 0.92
N SER A 387 -17.52 -22.55 1.48
CA SER A 387 -18.12 -23.82 1.89
C SER A 387 -17.59 -24.25 3.26
N GLU A 388 -18.50 -24.72 4.12
CA GLU A 388 -18.15 -25.28 5.44
C GLU A 388 -17.59 -26.72 5.34
N LYS A 389 -17.53 -27.29 4.13
CA LYS A 389 -16.91 -28.59 3.88
C LYS A 389 -15.46 -28.41 3.47
N LYS A 390 -14.62 -29.33 3.93
CA LYS A 390 -13.23 -29.41 3.49
C LYS A 390 -13.15 -30.21 2.21
N ASP A 391 -13.22 -29.50 1.09
CA ASP A 391 -13.09 -30.10 -0.24
C ASP A 391 -11.60 -30.27 -0.59
N VAL A 392 -10.92 -31.18 0.11
CA VAL A 392 -9.50 -31.52 -0.08
C VAL A 392 -9.34 -33.01 -0.30
N LEU A 393 -8.51 -33.37 -1.28
CA LEU A 393 -7.94 -34.70 -1.41
C LEU A 393 -6.42 -34.60 -1.35
N GLN A 394 -5.80 -35.53 -0.64
CA GLN A 394 -4.35 -35.67 -0.56
C GLN A 394 -3.87 -36.69 -1.59
N LEU A 395 -2.69 -36.45 -2.16
CA LEU A 395 -2.02 -37.42 -3.01
C LEU A 395 -1.55 -38.59 -2.15
N ASP A 396 -2.15 -39.76 -2.34
CA ASP A 396 -1.82 -40.97 -1.58
C ASP A 396 -0.81 -41.84 -2.33
N GLN A 397 -1.10 -42.16 -3.60
CA GLN A 397 -0.24 -43.01 -4.41
C GLN A 397 -0.18 -42.58 -5.87
N VAL A 398 1.00 -42.74 -6.48
CA VAL A 398 1.20 -42.68 -7.93
C VAL A 398 1.77 -44.02 -8.41
N ALA A 399 1.07 -44.67 -9.32
CA ALA A 399 1.50 -45.91 -9.95
C ALA A 399 1.63 -45.73 -11.47
N VAL A 400 2.62 -46.40 -12.05
CA VAL A 400 2.86 -46.40 -13.50
C VAL A 400 2.48 -47.76 -14.08
N SER A 401 1.78 -47.76 -15.21
CA SER A 401 1.37 -48.98 -15.93
C SER A 401 2.55 -49.82 -16.44
N LYS A 402 3.67 -49.17 -16.79
CA LYS A 402 4.89 -49.82 -17.31
C LYS A 402 6.13 -49.13 -16.75
N ARG A 403 7.15 -49.92 -16.40
CA ARG A 403 8.47 -49.43 -15.95
C ARG A 403 9.50 -49.33 -17.09
N GLU A 404 9.29 -50.10 -18.15
CA GLU A 404 10.07 -50.06 -19.39
C GLU A 404 9.10 -49.81 -20.56
N ILE A 405 9.48 -48.90 -21.45
CA ILE A 405 8.63 -48.42 -22.55
C ILE A 405 9.47 -48.07 -23.77
N HIS A 406 8.87 -48.19 -24.94
CA HIS A 406 9.48 -47.83 -26.21
C HIS A 406 8.91 -46.49 -26.73
N PRO A 407 9.64 -45.77 -27.58
CA PRO A 407 9.09 -44.62 -28.29
C PRO A 407 7.79 -44.98 -29.02
N GLY A 408 6.75 -44.16 -28.83
CA GLY A 408 5.41 -44.41 -29.36
C GLY A 408 4.45 -45.13 -28.40
N ASP A 409 4.97 -45.75 -27.32
CA ASP A 409 4.13 -46.37 -26.28
C ASP A 409 3.35 -45.30 -25.49
N THR A 410 2.22 -45.72 -24.92
CA THR A 410 1.46 -44.92 -23.94
C THR A 410 1.78 -45.42 -22.53
N VAL A 411 2.25 -44.51 -21.68
CA VAL A 411 2.36 -44.70 -20.22
C VAL A 411 1.09 -44.16 -19.59
N GLU A 412 0.39 -45.00 -18.85
CA GLU A 412 -0.69 -44.59 -17.96
C GLU A 412 -0.17 -44.42 -16.52
N LEU A 413 -0.46 -43.27 -15.92
CA LEU A 413 -0.23 -42.92 -14.53
C LEU A 413 -1.57 -43.03 -13.79
N ALA A 414 -1.66 -43.95 -12.84
CA ALA A 414 -2.78 -44.04 -11.91
C ALA A 414 -2.44 -43.26 -10.65
N VAL A 415 -3.23 -42.22 -10.37
CA VAL A 415 -3.06 -41.32 -9.24
C VAL A 415 -4.23 -41.56 -8.27
N THR A 416 -3.92 -42.08 -7.09
CA THR A 416 -4.89 -42.26 -6.01
C THR A 416 -4.87 -41.03 -5.13
N LEU A 417 -6.05 -40.45 -4.92
CA LEU A 417 -6.29 -39.30 -4.07
C LEU A 417 -7.17 -39.73 -2.90
N ALA A 418 -6.73 -39.48 -1.67
CA ALA A 418 -7.46 -39.81 -0.45
C ALA A 418 -8.06 -38.55 0.18
N GLY A 419 -9.35 -38.62 0.54
CA GLY A 419 -10.07 -37.59 1.28
C GLY A 419 -10.39 -38.03 2.71
N GLU A 420 -11.12 -37.18 3.43
CA GLU A 420 -11.61 -37.53 4.77
C GLU A 420 -12.66 -38.66 4.72
N ASN A 421 -12.84 -39.35 5.84
CA ASN A 421 -13.82 -40.44 6.01
C ASN A 421 -13.67 -41.61 5.03
N GLY A 422 -12.45 -41.87 4.54
CA GLY A 422 -12.17 -42.97 3.62
C GLY A 422 -12.65 -42.72 2.19
N ALA A 423 -12.94 -41.46 1.83
CA ALA A 423 -13.18 -41.11 0.45
C ALA A 423 -11.91 -41.34 -0.38
N GLU A 424 -12.01 -42.08 -1.48
CA GLU A 424 -10.90 -42.36 -2.38
C GLU A 424 -11.31 -42.03 -3.81
N MET A 425 -10.42 -41.37 -4.55
CA MET A 425 -10.63 -41.02 -5.94
C MET A 425 -9.40 -41.40 -6.75
N MET A 426 -9.60 -42.21 -7.79
CA MET A 426 -8.53 -42.54 -8.73
C MET A 426 -8.65 -41.67 -9.99
N ARG A 427 -7.53 -41.07 -10.41
CA ARG A 427 -7.37 -40.37 -11.68
C ARG A 427 -6.36 -41.10 -12.54
N SER A 428 -6.69 -41.27 -13.81
CA SER A 428 -5.77 -41.82 -14.81
C SER A 428 -5.30 -40.72 -15.75
N ILE A 429 -3.99 -40.58 -15.91
CA ILE A 429 -3.35 -39.67 -16.84
C ILE A 429 -2.58 -40.50 -17.87
N LYS A 430 -2.84 -40.26 -19.15
CA LYS A 430 -2.18 -40.97 -20.25
C LYS A 430 -1.15 -40.07 -20.91
N TYR A 431 0.10 -40.51 -20.93
CA TYR A 431 1.22 -39.86 -21.59
C TYR A 431 1.70 -40.71 -22.77
N LYS A 432 1.66 -40.17 -23.98
CA LYS A 432 2.19 -40.84 -25.17
C LYS A 432 3.64 -40.43 -25.38
N VAL A 433 4.53 -41.41 -25.34
CA VAL A 433 5.97 -41.20 -25.53
C VAL A 433 6.23 -40.85 -26.99
N PRO A 434 6.91 -39.73 -27.29
CA PRO A 434 7.21 -39.36 -28.67
C PRO A 434 8.00 -40.45 -29.40
N ILE A 435 7.70 -40.68 -30.68
CA ILE A 435 8.34 -41.74 -31.50
C ILE A 435 9.86 -41.52 -31.64
N GLY A 436 10.35 -40.30 -31.49
CA GLY A 436 11.79 -39.95 -31.52
C GLY A 436 12.44 -39.73 -30.16
N ALA A 437 11.81 -40.16 -29.06
CA ALA A 437 12.37 -39.96 -27.72
C ALA A 437 13.72 -40.69 -27.55
N PRO A 438 14.77 -40.03 -27.03
CA PRO A 438 16.05 -40.68 -26.77
C PRO A 438 15.93 -41.70 -25.64
N ALA A 439 16.82 -42.70 -25.63
CA ALA A 439 16.90 -43.65 -24.52
C ALA A 439 17.32 -42.94 -23.23
N GLY A 440 16.61 -43.21 -22.13
CA GLY A 440 16.90 -42.62 -20.83
C GLY A 440 15.73 -42.74 -19.86
N THR A 441 15.92 -42.23 -18.65
CA THR A 441 14.89 -42.21 -17.61
C THR A 441 13.85 -41.13 -17.89
N LEU A 442 12.57 -41.51 -17.95
CA LEU A 442 11.47 -40.56 -17.86
C LEU A 442 11.09 -40.35 -16.40
N GLN A 443 11.05 -39.10 -15.95
CA GLN A 443 10.60 -38.72 -14.62
C GLN A 443 9.23 -38.04 -14.70
N PHE A 444 8.29 -38.49 -13.87
CA PHE A 444 6.98 -37.87 -13.71
C PHE A 444 6.88 -37.29 -12.30
N THR A 445 6.63 -35.99 -12.22
CA THR A 445 6.28 -35.32 -10.96
C THR A 445 4.78 -35.11 -10.94
N VAL A 446 4.12 -35.59 -9.88
CA VAL A 446 2.70 -35.36 -9.64
C VAL A 446 2.59 -34.56 -8.36
N ALA A 447 1.98 -33.39 -8.44
CA ALA A 447 1.81 -32.50 -7.32
C ALA A 447 0.55 -31.65 -7.49
N ASP A 448 0.18 -30.90 -6.45
CA ASP A 448 -0.87 -29.89 -6.57
C ASP A 448 -0.45 -28.72 -7.49
N ALA A 449 -1.42 -27.86 -7.82
CA ALA A 449 -1.19 -26.72 -8.71
C ALA A 449 -0.13 -25.76 -8.15
N THR A 450 -0.14 -25.48 -6.84
CA THR A 450 0.82 -24.57 -6.20
C THR A 450 2.26 -25.08 -6.33
N THR A 451 2.49 -26.36 -6.05
CA THR A 451 3.81 -27.00 -6.10
C THR A 451 4.29 -27.14 -7.53
N THR A 452 3.40 -27.49 -8.46
CA THR A 452 3.70 -27.57 -9.89
C THR A 452 4.08 -26.21 -10.44
N ASN A 453 3.26 -25.18 -10.16
CA ASN A 453 3.53 -23.80 -10.55
C ASN A 453 4.86 -23.31 -9.99
N LEU A 454 5.17 -23.57 -8.71
CA LEU A 454 6.44 -23.16 -8.11
C LEU A 454 7.63 -23.83 -8.80
N THR A 455 7.51 -25.11 -9.16
CA THR A 455 8.57 -25.87 -9.84
C THR A 455 8.80 -25.34 -11.26
N GLU A 456 7.74 -25.12 -12.04
CA GLU A 456 7.82 -24.50 -13.36
C GLU A 456 8.34 -23.06 -13.27
N PHE A 457 7.91 -22.32 -12.25
CA PHE A 457 8.34 -20.94 -11.99
C PHE A 457 9.84 -20.87 -11.69
N GLN A 458 10.37 -21.76 -10.82
CA GLN A 458 11.81 -21.84 -10.55
C GLN A 458 12.63 -22.19 -11.80
N GLN A 459 12.11 -23.06 -12.67
CA GLN A 459 12.74 -23.37 -13.96
C GLN A 459 12.73 -22.17 -14.91
N THR A 460 11.72 -21.30 -14.81
CA THR A 460 11.56 -20.12 -15.66
C THR A 460 12.32 -18.90 -15.14
N ILE A 461 12.53 -18.73 -13.83
CA ILE A 461 13.32 -17.62 -13.24
C ILE A 461 14.79 -17.61 -13.74
N GLY A 462 15.34 -18.75 -14.15
CA GLY A 462 16.65 -18.83 -14.79
C GLY A 462 16.70 -18.32 -16.23
N VAL A 463 15.53 -18.10 -16.86
CA VAL A 463 15.38 -17.69 -18.25
C VAL A 463 14.63 -16.36 -18.26
N LEU A 464 15.38 -15.25 -18.31
CA LEU A 464 14.79 -13.94 -18.59
C LEU A 464 13.99 -14.06 -19.91
N PRO A 465 12.67 -13.82 -19.90
CA PRO A 465 11.89 -13.80 -21.13
C PRO A 465 12.46 -12.69 -22.00
N LYS A 466 13.08 -13.06 -23.12
CA LYS A 466 13.51 -12.10 -24.13
C LYS A 466 12.25 -11.65 -24.86
N SER A 467 12.01 -10.34 -24.92
CA SER A 467 11.06 -9.80 -25.90
C SER A 467 11.48 -10.29 -27.27
N ALA A 468 10.56 -10.92 -28.00
CA ALA A 468 10.76 -11.25 -29.41
C ALA A 468 10.89 -9.98 -30.25
#